data_AF-A0A6A0HB39-F1
#
_entry.id   AF-A0A6A0HB39-F1
#
_cell.length_a   1.000
_cell.length_b   1.000
_cell.length_c   1.000
_cell.angle_alpha   90.00
_cell.angle_beta   90.00
_cell.angle_gamma   90.00
#
_symmetry.space_group_name_H-M   'P 1'
#
loop_
_entity.id
_entity.type
_entity.pdbx_description
1 polymer ?
#
loop_
_entity_poly.entity_id
_entity_poly.type
_entity_poly.pdbx_seq_one_letter_code
_entity_poly.pdbx_strand_id
1 'polypeptide(L)'
;MFISRGPSGRLDPSDAVFVDVIHTDAGSLLGGHFGYLGSLGHVHFFPNGGSTMKGCTSVASAAVGALVTSGDETDACSHSRAYEYFTESINSPPALAYRCSTYQKFQASLIKEYYEFSVQLSFSDRLLEEAETDLNNLNAD
;
A
#
# COMPACT_ATOMS: atom_id res chain seq x y z
N MET A 1 -0.48 8.98 -18.00
CA MET A 1 -0.16 8.01 -16.94
C MET A 1 1.00 8.54 -16.11
N PHE A 2 0.92 8.50 -14.78
CA PHE A 2 1.94 9.09 -13.89
C PHE A 2 3.25 8.28 -13.82
N ILE A 3 3.19 6.99 -14.15
CA ILE A 3 4.32 6.03 -14.06
C ILE A 3 5.57 6.45 -14.87
N SER A 4 5.40 7.16 -15.99
CA SER A 4 6.50 7.60 -16.85
C SER A 4 6.98 9.03 -16.56
N ARG A 5 6.44 9.68 -15.53
CA ARG A 5 6.80 11.05 -15.14
C ARG A 5 7.97 11.02 -14.15
N GLY A 6 8.85 12.03 -14.23
CA GLY A 6 9.85 12.29 -13.20
C GLY A 6 9.21 12.77 -11.88
N PRO A 7 10.01 12.98 -10.81
CA PRO A 7 9.52 13.32 -9.47
C PRO A 7 8.46 14.44 -9.47
N SER A 8 8.72 15.57 -10.15
CA SER A 8 7.77 16.69 -10.26
C SER A 8 6.42 16.41 -10.96
N GLY A 9 6.23 15.22 -11.56
CA GLY A 9 5.02 14.87 -12.32
C GLY A 9 4.28 13.66 -11.76
N ARG A 10 4.61 13.21 -10.55
CA ARG A 10 3.95 12.14 -9.80
C ARG A 10 4.17 12.37 -8.30
N LEU A 11 3.53 11.57 -7.45
CA LEU A 11 3.84 11.55 -6.02
C LEU A 11 5.31 11.19 -5.79
N ASP A 12 5.96 11.92 -4.90
CA ASP A 12 7.36 11.74 -4.52
C ASP A 12 7.55 11.98 -3.01
N PRO A 13 8.52 11.33 -2.34
CA PRO A 13 8.79 11.59 -0.93
C PRO A 13 9.08 13.06 -0.62
N SER A 14 9.62 13.83 -1.57
CA SER A 14 9.91 15.26 -1.37
C SER A 14 8.68 16.17 -1.34
N ASP A 15 7.48 15.66 -1.67
CA ASP A 15 6.25 16.45 -1.72
C ASP A 15 5.72 16.85 -0.32
N ALA A 16 6.18 16.18 0.76
CA ALA A 16 5.81 16.49 2.14
C ALA A 16 6.91 16.07 3.14
N VAL A 17 6.77 16.49 4.39
CA VAL A 17 7.68 16.08 5.50
C VAL A 17 7.68 14.56 5.68
N PHE A 18 6.52 13.94 5.51
CA PHE A 18 6.35 12.50 5.52
C PHE A 18 5.27 12.10 4.51
N VAL A 19 5.47 10.97 3.84
CA VAL A 19 4.60 10.45 2.78
C VAL A 19 4.50 8.95 2.99
N ASP A 20 3.33 8.47 3.35
CA ASP A 20 2.99 7.07 3.42
C ASP A 20 2.08 6.67 2.26
N VAL A 21 2.24 5.42 1.79
CA VAL A 21 1.55 4.95 0.59
C VAL A 21 0.98 3.56 0.81
N ILE A 22 -0.33 3.40 0.61
CA ILE A 22 -1.02 2.11 0.69
C ILE A 22 -1.21 1.55 -0.73
N HIS A 23 -0.60 0.40 -0.99
CA HIS A 23 -0.70 -0.33 -2.25
C HIS A 23 -1.72 -1.44 -2.11
N THR A 24 -2.85 -1.36 -2.83
CA THR A 24 -3.87 -2.42 -2.85
C THR A 24 -4.15 -2.97 -4.25
N ASP A 25 -3.65 -2.30 -5.28
CA ASP A 25 -3.78 -2.71 -6.68
C ASP A 25 -2.51 -2.40 -7.47
N ALA A 26 -1.35 -2.63 -6.85
CA ALA A 26 -0.06 -2.35 -7.46
C ALA A 26 0.28 -3.38 -8.54
N GLY A 27 0.59 -2.89 -9.74
CA GLY A 27 1.05 -3.74 -10.84
C GLY A 27 1.15 -2.98 -12.16
N SER A 28 0.99 -3.70 -13.27
CA SER A 28 0.92 -3.08 -14.60
C SER A 28 -0.51 -3.02 -15.10
N LEU A 29 -0.86 -1.99 -15.87
CA LEU A 29 -2.15 -1.92 -16.55
C LEU A 29 -2.41 -3.15 -17.44
N LEU A 30 -1.37 -3.70 -18.09
CA LEU A 30 -1.51 -4.92 -18.90
C LEU A 30 -1.85 -6.15 -18.05
N GLY A 31 -1.46 -6.15 -16.77
CA GLY A 31 -1.87 -7.14 -15.77
C GLY A 31 -3.21 -6.82 -15.10
N GLY A 32 -3.89 -5.73 -15.52
CA GLY A 32 -5.16 -5.29 -14.95
C GLY A 32 -5.05 -4.51 -13.65
N HIS A 33 -3.90 -3.92 -13.37
CA HIS A 33 -3.68 -3.15 -12.14
C HIS A 33 -3.65 -1.65 -12.43
N PHE A 34 -4.39 -0.86 -11.66
CA PHE A 34 -4.45 0.60 -11.77
C PHE A 34 -3.46 1.31 -10.83
N GLY A 35 -2.99 0.62 -9.79
CA GLY A 35 -1.98 1.13 -8.86
C GLY A 35 -0.55 1.00 -9.39
N TYR A 36 0.37 1.69 -8.73
CA TYR A 36 1.79 1.74 -9.11
C TYR A 36 2.66 0.98 -8.12
N LEU A 37 3.46 0.02 -8.59
CA LEU A 37 4.31 -0.81 -7.72
C LEU A 37 5.59 -0.12 -7.22
N GLY A 38 5.97 1.03 -7.78
CA GLY A 38 7.22 1.69 -7.43
C GLY A 38 7.16 2.50 -6.13
N SER A 39 8.34 2.98 -5.72
CA SER A 39 8.47 3.84 -4.54
C SER A 39 8.00 5.27 -4.86
N LEU A 40 7.15 5.80 -3.99
CA LEU A 40 6.46 7.09 -4.09
C LEU A 40 6.50 7.87 -2.77
N GLY A 41 6.90 7.24 -1.66
CA GLY A 41 6.89 7.85 -0.33
C GLY A 41 8.00 7.32 0.57
N HIS A 42 8.01 7.79 1.80
CA HIS A 42 8.93 7.38 2.85
C HIS A 42 8.62 5.96 3.36
N VAL A 43 7.33 5.64 3.50
CA VAL A 43 6.86 4.31 3.94
C VAL A 43 5.81 3.78 2.98
N HIS A 44 5.86 2.47 2.76
CA HIS A 44 5.00 1.76 1.83
C HIS A 44 4.33 0.56 2.51
N PHE A 45 3.00 0.51 2.47
CA PHE A 45 2.20 -0.58 2.99
C PHE A 45 1.66 -1.43 1.84
N PHE A 46 1.85 -2.74 1.94
CA PHE A 46 1.39 -3.73 0.96
C PHE A 46 0.45 -4.75 1.64
N PRO A 47 -0.74 -4.34 2.12
CA PRO A 47 -1.70 -5.26 2.71
C PRO A 47 -1.99 -6.41 1.74
N ASN A 48 -1.98 -7.64 2.24
CA ASN A 48 -2.17 -8.86 1.44
C ASN A 48 -1.23 -8.98 0.21
N GLY A 49 -0.06 -8.31 0.23
CA GLY A 49 0.91 -8.32 -0.86
C GLY A 49 0.73 -7.18 -1.87
N GLY A 50 -0.34 -6.40 -1.74
CA GLY A 50 -0.50 -5.09 -2.38
C GLY A 50 -0.99 -5.06 -3.83
N SER A 51 -1.25 -6.20 -4.47
CA SER A 51 -1.72 -6.26 -5.87
C SER A 51 -3.18 -6.69 -6.02
N THR A 52 -3.64 -7.70 -5.27
CA THR A 52 -5.04 -8.14 -5.35
C THR A 52 -5.56 -8.37 -3.94
N MET A 53 -6.60 -7.64 -3.58
CA MET A 53 -7.15 -7.69 -2.23
C MET A 53 -8.08 -8.89 -2.05
N LYS A 54 -8.15 -9.39 -0.82
CA LYS A 54 -9.06 -10.48 -0.48
C LYS A 54 -10.50 -10.07 -0.77
N GLY A 55 -11.24 -10.93 -1.46
CA GLY A 55 -12.62 -10.66 -1.87
C GLY A 55 -12.76 -9.90 -3.18
N CYS A 56 -11.65 -9.47 -3.80
CA CYS A 56 -11.64 -8.94 -5.16
C CYS A 56 -11.18 -10.02 -6.16
N THR A 57 -11.73 -9.98 -7.38
CA THR A 57 -11.31 -10.84 -8.49
C THR A 57 -10.15 -10.19 -9.26
N SER A 58 -9.22 -10.99 -9.78
CA SER A 58 -8.16 -10.45 -10.65
C SER A 58 -8.69 -10.26 -12.07
N VAL A 59 -8.15 -9.30 -12.80
CA VAL A 59 -8.66 -8.93 -14.13
C VAL A 59 -8.51 -10.06 -15.17
N ALA A 60 -7.55 -10.97 -14.97
CA ALA A 60 -7.46 -12.20 -15.75
C ALA A 60 -8.72 -13.09 -15.62
N SER A 61 -9.39 -13.05 -14.47
CA SER A 61 -10.72 -13.66 -14.26
C SER A 61 -11.87 -12.72 -14.65
N ALA A 62 -11.65 -11.40 -14.64
CA ALA A 62 -12.60 -10.41 -15.13
C ALA A 62 -12.74 -10.41 -16.66
N ALA A 63 -11.75 -10.87 -17.45
CA ALA A 63 -11.95 -11.05 -18.89
C ALA A 63 -13.05 -12.09 -19.20
N VAL A 64 -13.22 -13.09 -18.33
CA VAL A 64 -14.35 -14.05 -18.38
C VAL A 64 -15.60 -13.43 -17.75
N GLY A 65 -15.46 -12.62 -16.69
CA GLY A 65 -16.57 -11.91 -16.04
C GLY A 65 -17.21 -10.81 -16.90
N ALA A 66 -16.44 -10.02 -17.64
CA ALA A 66 -16.87 -8.92 -18.50
C ALA A 66 -17.63 -9.38 -19.74
N LEU A 67 -17.45 -10.64 -20.15
CA LEU A 67 -18.30 -11.30 -21.15
C LEU A 67 -19.70 -11.65 -20.58
N VAL A 68 -19.87 -11.66 -19.26
CA VAL A 68 -21.05 -12.18 -18.56
C VAL A 68 -21.77 -11.08 -17.74
N THR A 69 -21.09 -10.04 -17.28
CA THR A 69 -21.65 -8.95 -16.47
C THR A 69 -21.23 -7.58 -17.01
N SER A 70 -22.10 -6.97 -17.82
CA SER A 70 -22.00 -5.56 -18.16
C SER A 70 -22.43 -4.73 -16.93
N GLY A 71 -21.48 -4.38 -16.07
CA GLY A 71 -21.70 -3.42 -14.98
C GLY A 71 -20.97 -3.67 -13.66
N ASP A 72 -20.05 -4.63 -13.56
CA ASP A 72 -19.52 -5.06 -12.26
C ASP A 72 -18.17 -4.40 -11.91
N GLU A 73 -18.08 -3.87 -10.68
CA GLU A 73 -16.98 -3.12 -10.06
C GLU A 73 -15.69 -3.93 -9.82
N THR A 74 -15.38 -4.85 -10.71
CA THR A 74 -14.34 -5.87 -10.52
C THR A 74 -12.93 -5.31 -10.64
N ASP A 75 -12.72 -4.39 -11.58
CA ASP A 75 -11.44 -3.73 -11.83
C ASP A 75 -11.12 -2.62 -10.81
N ALA A 76 -12.15 -2.03 -10.19
CA ALA A 76 -11.99 -1.02 -9.15
C ALA A 76 -11.88 -1.60 -7.73
N CYS A 77 -12.32 -2.85 -7.49
CA CYS A 77 -12.39 -3.43 -6.14
C CYS A 77 -11.03 -3.42 -5.42
N SER A 78 -9.97 -3.95 -6.03
CA SER A 78 -8.64 -3.93 -5.39
C SER A 78 -8.15 -2.49 -5.24
N HIS A 79 -8.49 -1.60 -6.19
CA HIS A 79 -8.08 -0.20 -6.16
C HIS A 79 -8.78 0.59 -5.04
N SER A 80 -10.07 0.35 -4.79
CA SER A 80 -10.88 1.04 -3.76
C SER A 80 -10.42 0.71 -2.34
N ARG A 81 -9.86 -0.47 -2.13
CA ARG A 81 -9.44 -0.96 -0.82
C ARG A 81 -8.42 -0.06 -0.12
N ALA A 82 -7.65 0.74 -0.85
CA ALA A 82 -6.69 1.67 -0.26
C ALA A 82 -7.38 2.68 0.68
N TYR A 83 -8.45 3.35 0.22
CA TYR A 83 -9.17 4.30 1.06
C TYR A 83 -10.03 3.61 2.12
N GLU A 84 -10.51 2.39 1.85
CA GLU A 84 -11.26 1.60 2.84
C GLU A 84 -10.38 1.24 4.03
N TYR A 85 -9.16 0.74 3.81
CA TYR A 85 -8.22 0.46 4.89
C TYR A 85 -7.82 1.71 5.66
N PHE A 86 -7.61 2.83 4.97
CA PHE A 86 -7.38 4.12 5.62
C PHE A 86 -8.57 4.49 6.52
N THR A 87 -9.80 4.41 6.02
CA THR A 87 -11.02 4.75 6.76
C THR A 87 -11.23 3.84 7.97
N GLU A 88 -10.99 2.54 7.82
CA GLU A 88 -11.10 1.56 8.90
C GLU A 88 -10.06 1.85 9.99
N SER A 89 -8.84 2.21 9.62
CA SER A 89 -7.76 2.47 10.57
C SER A 89 -7.99 3.66 11.50
N ILE A 90 -8.94 4.55 11.17
CA ILE A 90 -9.37 5.67 12.02
C ILE A 90 -10.25 5.17 13.16
N ASN A 91 -11.08 4.16 12.91
CA ASN A 91 -12.17 3.74 13.80
C ASN A 91 -11.93 2.37 14.47
N SER A 92 -10.97 1.61 13.97
CA SER A 92 -10.63 0.27 14.45
C SER A 92 -9.31 0.25 15.21
N PRO A 93 -9.05 -0.78 16.04
CA PRO A 93 -7.73 -1.02 16.61
C PRO A 93 -6.64 -1.02 15.52
N PRO A 94 -5.41 -0.57 15.83
CA PRO A 94 -4.33 -0.49 14.85
C PRO A 94 -4.10 -1.82 14.13
N ALA A 95 -4.07 -1.76 12.79
CA ALA A 95 -3.54 -2.85 11.99
C ALA A 95 -2.02 -2.88 12.13
N LEU A 96 -1.45 -4.03 12.44
CA LEU A 96 -0.01 -4.18 12.56
C LEU A 96 0.61 -4.34 11.17
N ALA A 97 1.57 -3.48 10.86
CA ALA A 97 2.45 -3.62 9.70
C ALA A 97 3.83 -4.10 10.15
N TYR A 98 4.52 -4.85 9.29
CA TYR A 98 5.85 -5.37 9.57
C TYR A 98 6.79 -4.98 8.45
N ARG A 99 7.95 -4.40 8.80
CA ARG A 99 8.99 -4.12 7.82
C ARG A 99 9.53 -5.44 7.28
N CYS A 100 9.49 -5.60 5.96
CA CYS A 100 10.03 -6.78 5.31
C CYS A 100 10.61 -6.42 3.94
N SER A 101 11.59 -7.21 3.47
CA SER A 101 12.17 -7.01 2.14
C SER A 101 11.26 -7.51 1.02
N THR A 102 10.43 -8.52 1.28
CA THR A 102 9.42 -9.01 0.33
C THR A 102 8.21 -9.60 1.05
N TYR A 103 7.06 -9.60 0.39
CA TYR A 103 5.84 -10.20 0.93
C TYR A 103 5.98 -11.72 1.16
N GLN A 104 6.75 -12.43 0.33
CA GLN A 104 6.97 -13.87 0.51
C GLN A 104 7.75 -14.19 1.79
N LYS A 105 8.73 -13.35 2.15
CA LYS A 105 9.47 -13.51 3.42
C LYS A 105 8.59 -13.21 4.63
N PHE A 106 7.70 -12.23 4.51
CA PHE A 106 6.66 -11.96 5.50
C PHE A 106 5.75 -13.19 5.70
N GLN A 107 5.22 -13.77 4.62
CA GLN A 107 4.37 -14.96 4.68
C GLN A 107 5.09 -16.19 5.25
N ALA A 108 6.37 -16.37 4.94
CA ALA A 108 7.18 -17.48 5.46
C ALA A 108 7.56 -17.31 6.95
N SER A 109 7.10 -16.24 7.62
CA SER A 109 7.46 -15.92 9.00
C SER A 109 8.98 -15.84 9.22
N LEU A 110 9.73 -15.48 8.17
CA LEU A 110 11.19 -15.35 8.21
C LEU A 110 11.64 -13.96 8.72
N ILE A 111 10.76 -13.28 9.45
CA ILE A 111 11.00 -11.97 10.05
C ILE A 111 11.90 -12.19 11.27
N LYS A 112 13.17 -11.81 11.17
CA LYS A 112 14.21 -12.09 12.20
C LYS A 112 14.60 -10.89 13.05
N GLU A 113 14.20 -9.68 12.66
CA GLU A 113 14.39 -8.44 13.42
C GLU A 113 13.08 -7.67 13.42
N TYR A 114 12.53 -7.48 14.62
CA TYR A 114 11.35 -6.67 14.85
C TYR A 114 11.82 -5.24 15.11
N TYR A 115 11.63 -4.34 14.16
CA TYR A 115 11.32 -2.97 14.50
C TYR A 115 9.80 -2.95 14.52
N GLU A 116 9.23 -2.84 15.73
CA GLU A 116 7.78 -2.79 15.93
C GLU A 116 7.27 -1.43 15.45
N PHE A 117 7.33 -1.20 14.13
CA PHE A 117 6.68 -0.07 13.50
C PHE A 117 5.22 -0.46 13.28
N SER A 118 4.47 -0.54 14.38
CA SER A 118 3.02 -0.63 14.36
C SER A 118 2.48 0.73 13.91
N VAL A 119 2.53 0.97 12.60
CA VAL A 119 1.92 2.17 12.03
C VAL A 119 0.43 1.94 12.01
N GLN A 120 -0.28 2.64 12.88
CA GLN A 120 -1.69 2.88 12.63
C GLN A 120 -1.78 3.56 11.27
N LEU A 121 -2.46 2.94 10.30
CA LEU A 121 -2.64 3.49 8.95
C LEU A 121 -3.39 4.84 8.94
N SER A 122 -3.84 5.31 10.11
CA SER A 122 -4.23 6.68 10.36
C SER A 122 -3.44 7.24 11.55
N PHE A 123 -2.89 8.42 11.36
CA PHE A 123 -2.13 9.14 12.38
C PHE A 123 -3.07 9.55 13.53
N SER A 124 -2.94 8.88 14.67
CA SER A 124 -3.20 9.51 15.97
C SER A 124 -1.97 10.36 16.30
N ASP A 125 -2.14 11.59 16.82
CA ASP A 125 -1.08 12.57 17.12
C ASP A 125 0.16 11.99 17.85
N ARG A 126 -0.02 10.88 18.57
CA ARG A 126 1.04 10.14 19.27
C ARG A 126 2.07 9.47 18.34
N LEU A 127 1.70 9.16 17.10
CA LEU A 127 2.57 8.48 16.12
C LEU A 127 3.43 9.45 15.29
N LEU A 128 3.10 10.75 15.28
CA LEU A 128 3.95 11.75 14.62
C LEU A 128 5.28 11.91 15.37
N GLU A 129 5.25 11.92 16.71
CA GLU A 129 6.47 11.95 17.55
C GLU A 129 7.33 10.68 17.38
N GLU A 130 6.70 9.50 17.30
CA GLU A 130 7.41 8.23 17.10
C GLU A 130 7.98 8.11 15.67
N ALA A 131 7.22 8.53 14.65
CA ALA A 131 7.68 8.54 13.26
C ALA A 131 8.81 9.55 13.01
N GLU A 132 8.76 10.74 13.63
CA GLU A 132 9.86 11.70 13.61
C GLU A 132 11.11 11.14 14.30
N THR A 133 10.94 10.43 15.42
CA THR A 133 12.05 9.78 16.14
C THR A 133 12.70 8.69 15.28
N ASP A 134 11.89 7.86 14.61
CA ASP A 134 12.40 6.79 13.75
C ASP A 134 12.99 7.30 12.43
N LEU A 135 12.46 8.39 11.85
CA LEU A 135 13.09 9.11 10.74
C LEU A 135 14.47 9.65 11.12
N ASN A 136 14.61 10.20 12.33
CA ASN A 136 15.89 10.71 12.82
C ASN A 136 16.90 9.57 13.04
N ASN A 137 16.44 8.39 13.46
CA ASN A 137 17.29 7.21 13.62
C ASN A 137 17.68 6.57 12.28
N LEU A 138 16.82 6.60 11.27
CA LEU A 138 17.12 6.07 9.92
C LEU A 138 18.11 6.94 9.12
N ASN A 139 18.22 8.22 9.44
CA ASN A 139 19.18 9.14 8.83
C ASN A 139 20.53 9.22 9.59
N ALA A 140 20.70 8.41 10.65
CA ALA A 140 21.89 8.41 11.49
C ALA A 140 22.94 7.34 11.12
N ASP A 141 22.69 6.52 10.08
CA ASP A 141 23.62 5.51 9.54
C ASP A 141 24.08 5.82 8.10
#